data_AF-A0A9W8ZM69-F1
#
_entry.id   AF-A0A9W8ZM69-F1
#
_cell.length_a   1.000
_cell.length_b   1.000
_cell.length_c   1.000
_cell.angle_alpha   90.00
_cell.angle_beta   90.00
_cell.angle_gamma   90.00
#
_symmetry.space_group_name_H-M   'P 1'
#
loop_
_entity.id
_entity.type
_entity.pdbx_description
1 polymer ?
#
loop_
_entity_poly.entity_id
_entity_poly.type
_entity_poly.pdbx_seq_one_letter_code
_entity_poly.pdbx_strand_id
1 'polypeptide(L)'
;MLSVFEPQEALPEEFRCPESPLTSERSKKYQELANLFTEYATKDPGLFLKMRDIIDPNFESRVFFEKIENRITQTFNALDEYIEHGPTDASVDALRFDLPTTAKKLVRLVKAIGSFVEQQDEDDPDFKSIAIRSAAALVRILDLVTDRNVDAYESITWGMRPGSPRENNLYYALIGNPATGTSFVLNALHLLPHEDLIRNHWATLQGIEDKLVQHSAPIDYLNTFHQVVHDNRKRAASEVRGGQVKRPAS
;
A
#
# COMPACT_ATOMS: atom_id res chain seq x y z
N MET A 1 -13.78 9.48 4.75
CA MET A 1 -13.98 10.38 5.91
C MET A 1 -13.76 9.73 7.27
N LEU A 2 -14.02 8.41 7.44
CA LEU A 2 -13.93 7.75 8.76
C LEU A 2 -12.51 7.46 9.25
N SER A 3 -11.55 7.38 8.33
CA SER A 3 -10.14 7.15 8.64
C SER A 3 -9.53 8.25 9.52
N VAL A 4 -10.08 9.47 9.49
CA VAL A 4 -9.56 10.64 10.20
C VAL A 4 -9.82 10.58 11.71
N PHE A 5 -10.92 9.95 12.11
CA PHE A 5 -11.33 9.83 13.51
C PHE A 5 -10.68 8.64 14.21
N GLU A 6 -10.14 7.70 13.46
CA GLU A 6 -9.45 6.54 14.00
C GLU A 6 -8.05 6.94 14.53
N PRO A 7 -7.56 6.36 15.64
CA PRO A 7 -6.19 6.60 16.10
C PRO A 7 -5.16 6.22 15.03
N GLN A 8 -3.91 6.71 15.14
CA GLN A 8 -2.84 6.48 14.16
C GLN A 8 -2.65 4.98 13.81
N GLU A 9 -3.03 4.09 14.71
CA GLU A 9 -2.95 2.64 14.59
C GLU A 9 -4.16 1.96 13.91
N ALA A 10 -5.15 2.68 13.37
CA ALA A 10 -6.35 2.14 12.69
C ALA A 10 -6.52 2.71 11.26
N LEU A 11 -6.72 1.81 10.28
CA LEU A 11 -6.92 2.08 8.85
C LEU A 11 -8.40 1.84 8.50
N PRO A 12 -8.98 2.58 7.53
CA PRO A 12 -10.42 2.60 7.27
C PRO A 12 -11.07 1.28 6.78
N GLU A 13 -10.31 0.26 6.36
CA GLU A 13 -10.88 -1.02 5.87
C GLU A 13 -10.46 -2.28 6.64
N GLU A 14 -9.31 -2.28 7.32
CA GLU A 14 -8.82 -3.47 8.04
C GLU A 14 -9.55 -3.75 9.37
N PHE A 15 -10.55 -2.94 9.74
CA PHE A 15 -11.26 -3.01 11.02
C PHE A 15 -12.77 -3.29 10.92
N ARG A 16 -13.25 -3.84 9.80
CA ARG A 16 -14.56 -4.52 9.80
C ARG A 16 -14.54 -5.91 10.47
N CYS A 17 -13.40 -6.36 11.00
CA CYS A 17 -13.35 -7.53 11.88
C CYS A 17 -13.53 -7.11 13.34
N PRO A 18 -14.69 -7.38 13.97
CA PRO A 18 -14.89 -7.14 15.41
C PRO A 18 -13.98 -8.00 16.30
N GLU A 19 -13.23 -8.95 15.73
CA GLU A 19 -12.46 -9.97 16.44
C GLU A 19 -10.94 -9.77 16.38
N SER A 20 -10.43 -8.59 15.98
CA SER A 20 -8.99 -8.33 16.09
C SER A 20 -8.59 -8.17 17.57
N PRO A 21 -7.64 -8.96 18.11
CA PRO A 21 -7.23 -8.92 19.53
C PRO A 21 -6.59 -7.58 19.96
N LEU A 22 -6.36 -6.67 19.01
CA LEU A 22 -5.60 -5.43 19.17
C LEU A 22 -6.46 -4.16 19.08
N THR A 23 -7.80 -4.27 19.03
CA THR A 23 -8.66 -3.08 19.07
C THR A 23 -8.73 -2.54 20.50
N SER A 24 -7.85 -1.60 20.82
CA SER A 24 -7.91 -0.85 22.09
C SER A 24 -9.32 -0.28 22.30
N GLU A 25 -9.78 -0.19 23.56
CA GLU A 25 -11.10 0.37 23.87
C GLU A 25 -11.29 1.76 23.26
N ARG A 26 -10.21 2.54 23.23
CA ARG A 26 -10.15 3.84 22.58
C ARG A 26 -10.49 3.77 21.09
N SER A 27 -9.90 2.82 20.36
CA SER A 27 -10.18 2.62 18.93
C SER A 27 -11.66 2.27 18.69
N LYS A 28 -12.23 1.38 19.52
CA LYS A 28 -13.66 1.02 19.45
C LYS A 28 -14.56 2.24 19.64
N LYS A 29 -14.25 3.10 20.62
CA LYS A 29 -15.04 4.32 20.88
C LYS A 29 -14.98 5.31 19.73
N TYR A 30 -13.83 5.48 19.10
CA TYR A 30 -13.73 6.32 17.89
C TYR A 30 -14.53 5.75 16.72
N GLN A 31 -14.53 4.43 16.53
CA GLN A 31 -15.29 3.79 15.47
C GLN A 31 -16.81 3.90 15.71
N GLU A 32 -17.28 3.72 16.94
CA GLU A 32 -18.68 3.96 17.32
C GLU A 32 -19.10 5.41 17.02
N LEU A 33 -18.25 6.38 17.39
CA LEU A 33 -18.48 7.80 17.14
C LEU A 33 -18.53 8.08 15.63
N ALA A 34 -17.56 7.57 14.88
CA ALA A 34 -17.46 7.72 13.43
C ALA A 34 -18.72 7.17 12.72
N ASN A 35 -19.17 5.98 13.11
CA ASN A 35 -20.38 5.35 12.57
C ASN A 35 -21.64 6.17 12.88
N LEU A 36 -21.78 6.63 14.13
CA LEU A 36 -22.90 7.46 14.56
C LEU A 36 -22.96 8.76 13.76
N PHE A 37 -21.84 9.48 13.65
CA PHE A 37 -21.78 10.72 12.90
C PHE A 37 -22.04 10.52 11.40
N THR A 38 -21.59 9.41 10.81
CA THR A 38 -21.89 9.05 9.42
C THR A 38 -23.38 8.82 9.21
N GLU A 39 -24.03 8.10 10.13
CA GLU A 39 -25.47 7.86 10.06
C GLU A 39 -26.25 9.18 10.09
N TYR A 40 -25.88 10.10 10.98
CA TYR A 40 -26.52 11.42 11.06
C TYR A 40 -26.24 12.28 9.83
N ALA A 41 -24.99 12.31 9.35
CA ALA A 41 -24.64 13.09 8.16
C ALA A 41 -25.31 12.56 6.89
N THR A 42 -25.58 11.25 6.79
CA THR A 42 -26.31 10.68 5.65
C THR A 42 -27.78 11.13 5.64
N LYS A 43 -28.36 11.40 6.81
CA LYS A 43 -29.75 11.86 6.97
C LYS A 43 -29.90 13.39 6.88
N ASP A 44 -28.84 14.15 7.18
CA ASP A 44 -28.81 15.61 7.11
C ASP A 44 -27.70 16.09 6.15
N PRO A 45 -28.07 16.47 4.91
CA PRO A 45 -27.12 17.01 3.93
C PRO A 45 -26.37 18.25 4.39
N GLY A 46 -26.97 19.10 5.25
CA GLY A 46 -26.32 20.28 5.80
C GLY A 46 -25.22 19.94 6.79
N LEU A 47 -25.44 18.90 7.61
CA LEU A 47 -24.41 18.34 8.47
C LEU A 47 -23.28 17.70 7.67
N PHE A 48 -23.61 16.95 6.60
CA PHE A 48 -22.62 16.35 5.72
C PHE A 48 -21.72 17.40 5.06
N LEU A 49 -22.30 18.47 4.50
CA LEU A 49 -21.51 19.54 3.86
C LEU A 49 -20.60 20.24 4.86
N LYS A 50 -21.12 20.62 6.04
CA LYS A 50 -20.29 21.22 7.10
C LYS A 50 -19.17 20.29 7.56
N MET A 51 -19.44 19.00 7.65
CA MET A 51 -18.42 18.01 7.99
C MET A 51 -17.36 17.91 6.90
N ARG A 52 -17.75 17.91 5.62
CA ARG A 52 -16.81 17.90 4.49
C ARG A 52 -15.98 19.19 4.39
N ASP A 53 -16.52 20.32 4.86
CA ASP A 53 -15.77 21.58 4.96
C ASP A 53 -14.72 21.53 6.08
N ILE A 54 -14.98 20.81 7.18
CA ILE A 54 -14.04 20.65 8.30
C ILE A 54 -13.01 19.56 8.01
N ILE A 55 -13.45 18.45 7.41
CA ILE A 55 -12.65 17.29 7.03
C ILE A 55 -12.66 17.23 5.51
N ASP A 56 -11.83 18.08 4.93
CA ASP A 56 -11.68 18.13 3.49
C ASP A 56 -10.91 16.91 2.95
N PRO A 57 -11.09 16.55 1.66
CA PRO A 57 -10.41 15.41 1.05
C PRO A 57 -8.88 15.45 1.15
N ASN A 58 -8.27 16.63 1.12
CA ASN A 58 -6.83 16.80 1.24
C ASN A 58 -6.36 16.45 2.66
N PHE A 59 -7.07 16.90 3.70
CA PHE A 59 -6.81 16.49 5.08
C PHE A 59 -6.94 14.98 5.25
N GLU A 60 -8.00 14.38 4.71
CA GLU A 60 -8.21 12.93 4.77
C GLU A 60 -7.06 12.16 4.12
N SER A 61 -6.68 12.53 2.90
CA SER A 61 -5.57 11.86 2.21
C SER A 61 -4.25 11.99 2.98
N ARG A 62 -3.98 13.17 3.55
CA ARG A 62 -2.77 13.39 4.35
C ARG A 62 -2.72 12.48 5.57
N VAL A 63 -3.80 12.42 6.33
CA VAL A 63 -3.89 11.56 7.52
C VAL A 63 -3.80 10.08 7.13
N PHE A 64 -4.44 9.68 6.02
CA PHE A 64 -4.34 8.32 5.51
C PHE A 64 -2.88 7.93 5.22
N PHE A 65 -2.15 8.74 4.47
CA PHE A 65 -0.76 8.43 4.13
C PHE A 65 0.19 8.53 5.33
N GLU A 66 -0.05 9.42 6.29
CA GLU A 66 0.71 9.44 7.56
C GLU A 66 0.56 8.10 8.30
N LYS A 67 -0.65 7.55 8.35
CA LYS A 67 -0.91 6.25 8.96
C LYS A 67 -0.27 5.10 8.19
N ILE A 68 -0.32 5.14 6.86
CA ILE A 68 0.35 4.14 6.01
C ILE A 68 1.86 4.15 6.27
N GLU A 69 2.51 5.32 6.25
CA GLU A 69 3.95 5.44 6.47
C GLU A 69 4.38 4.96 7.86
N ASN A 70 3.61 5.30 8.89
CA ASN A 70 3.84 4.81 10.25
C ASN A 70 3.73 3.28 10.31
N ARG A 71 2.74 2.68 9.65
CA ARG A 71 2.54 1.23 9.64
C ARG A 71 3.59 0.48 8.83
N ILE A 72 4.05 1.03 7.71
CA ILE A 72 5.18 0.47 6.97
C ILE A 72 6.36 0.38 7.92
N THR A 73 6.70 1.49 8.58
CA THR A 73 7.81 1.55 9.55
C THR A 73 7.64 0.58 10.70
N GLN A 74 6.46 0.58 11.35
CA GLN A 74 6.15 -0.34 12.45
C GLN A 74 6.22 -1.81 12.02
N THR A 75 5.77 -2.13 10.81
CA THR A 75 5.76 -3.52 10.31
C THR A 75 7.18 -4.03 10.11
N PHE A 76 8.06 -3.22 9.52
CA PHE A 76 9.47 -3.61 9.38
C PHE A 76 10.20 -3.63 10.72
N ASN A 77 10.02 -2.63 11.57
CA ASN A 77 10.63 -2.62 12.92
C ASN A 77 10.18 -3.82 13.75
N ALA A 78 8.89 -4.19 13.68
CA ALA A 78 8.37 -5.36 14.38
C ALA A 78 8.93 -6.68 13.84
N LEU A 79 9.29 -6.74 12.56
CA LEU A 79 10.02 -7.88 11.99
C LEU A 79 11.46 -7.91 12.50
N ASP A 80 12.15 -6.78 12.49
CA ASP A 80 13.53 -6.68 12.96
C ASP A 80 13.62 -7.04 14.46
N GLU A 81 12.69 -6.55 15.28
CA GLU A 81 12.54 -6.92 16.69
C GLU A 81 12.24 -8.41 16.89
N TYR A 82 11.44 -9.01 16.01
CA TYR A 82 11.17 -10.44 16.05
C TYR A 82 12.42 -11.25 15.69
N ILE A 83 13.19 -10.83 14.69
CA ILE A 83 14.44 -11.48 14.28
C ILE A 83 15.48 -11.40 15.41
N GLU A 84 15.59 -10.27 16.10
CA GLU A 84 16.57 -10.07 17.17
C GLU A 84 16.21 -10.83 18.45
N HIS A 85 14.96 -10.72 18.90
CA HIS A 85 14.56 -11.15 20.25
C HIS A 85 13.62 -12.36 20.28
N GLY A 86 13.08 -12.76 19.15
CA GLY A 86 12.13 -13.85 19.06
C GLY A 86 10.78 -13.58 19.71
N PRO A 87 9.95 -14.64 19.83
CA PRO A 87 8.58 -14.53 20.31
C PRO A 87 8.47 -14.35 21.85
N THR A 88 9.51 -14.65 22.63
CA THR A 88 9.33 -14.98 24.06
C THR A 88 9.85 -13.95 25.08
N ASP A 89 10.69 -12.99 24.68
CA ASP A 89 11.24 -11.97 25.61
C ASP A 89 10.67 -10.56 25.39
N ALA A 90 9.37 -10.44 25.10
CA ALA A 90 8.76 -9.12 24.96
C ALA A 90 8.39 -8.57 26.34
N SER A 91 8.96 -7.42 26.71
CA SER A 91 8.22 -6.47 27.55
C SER A 91 6.82 -6.32 26.94
N VAL A 92 5.78 -6.22 27.78
CA VAL A 92 4.35 -6.23 27.39
C VAL A 92 4.02 -5.27 26.22
N ASP A 93 4.86 -4.29 25.93
CA ASP A 93 4.65 -3.24 24.93
C ASP A 93 5.45 -3.41 23.60
N ALA A 94 6.34 -4.40 23.45
CA ALA A 94 7.15 -4.53 22.23
C ALA A 94 6.39 -5.28 21.12
N LEU A 95 6.01 -4.57 20.06
CA LEU A 95 5.32 -5.13 18.89
C LEU A 95 6.29 -5.98 18.06
N ARG A 96 6.00 -7.27 17.87
CA ARG A 96 6.83 -8.20 17.10
C ARG A 96 5.99 -8.98 16.10
N PHE A 97 6.48 -9.11 14.87
CA PHE A 97 5.81 -9.87 13.81
C PHE A 97 6.77 -10.87 13.17
N ASP A 98 6.37 -12.13 13.14
CA ASP A 98 7.07 -13.11 12.31
C ASP A 98 6.96 -12.73 10.82
N LEU A 99 7.88 -13.26 10.02
CA LEU A 99 7.96 -12.98 8.59
C LEU A 99 6.66 -13.28 7.83
N PRO A 100 5.95 -14.41 8.05
CA PRO A 100 4.63 -14.64 7.45
C PRO A 100 3.59 -13.57 7.82
N THR A 101 3.56 -13.11 9.07
CA THR A 101 2.66 -12.03 9.51
C THR A 101 3.03 -10.70 8.87
N THR A 102 4.33 -10.40 8.80
CA THR A 102 4.86 -9.22 8.13
C THR A 102 4.47 -9.20 6.65
N ALA A 103 4.69 -10.31 5.93
CA ALA A 103 4.29 -10.44 4.53
C ALA A 103 2.78 -10.19 4.34
N LYS A 104 1.93 -10.79 5.18
CA LYS A 104 0.47 -10.57 5.16
C LYS A 104 0.10 -9.10 5.42
N LYS A 105 0.75 -8.43 6.36
CA LYS A 105 0.51 -7.01 6.67
C LYS A 105 0.91 -6.11 5.51
N LEU A 106 2.06 -6.35 4.89
CA LEU A 106 2.51 -5.59 3.72
C LEU A 106 1.53 -5.74 2.55
N VAL A 107 1.04 -6.95 2.26
CA VAL A 107 0.02 -7.17 1.23
C VAL A 107 -1.26 -6.38 1.51
N ARG A 108 -1.69 -6.32 2.77
CA ARG A 108 -2.87 -5.53 3.17
C ARG A 108 -2.64 -4.03 3.00
N LEU A 109 -1.47 -3.52 3.38
CA LEU A 109 -1.10 -2.11 3.17
C LEU A 109 -1.14 -1.75 1.68
N VAL A 110 -0.54 -2.58 0.83
CA VAL A 110 -0.54 -2.37 -0.63
C VAL A 110 -1.98 -2.37 -1.17
N LYS A 111 -2.82 -3.29 -0.72
CA LYS A 111 -4.23 -3.33 -1.11
C LYS A 111 -4.97 -2.07 -0.65
N ALA A 112 -4.75 -1.62 0.59
CA ALA A 112 -5.38 -0.42 1.12
C ALA A 112 -4.98 0.84 0.33
N ILE A 113 -3.71 0.96 -0.07
CA ILE A 113 -3.24 2.06 -0.93
C ILE A 113 -3.93 1.97 -2.30
N GLY A 114 -3.94 0.80 -2.93
CA GLY A 114 -4.61 0.60 -4.23
C GLY A 114 -6.09 0.95 -4.19
N SER A 115 -6.83 0.44 -3.20
CA SER A 115 -8.25 0.74 -3.03
C SER A 115 -8.51 2.22 -2.70
N PHE A 116 -7.61 2.89 -1.99
CA PHE A 116 -7.73 4.33 -1.76
C PHE A 116 -7.60 5.12 -3.06
N VAL A 117 -6.67 4.74 -3.95
CA VAL A 117 -6.47 5.35 -5.28
C VAL A 117 -7.68 5.10 -6.18
N GLU A 118 -8.19 3.87 -6.25
CA GLU A 118 -9.36 3.51 -7.08
C GLU A 118 -10.65 4.25 -6.69
N GLN A 119 -10.74 4.70 -5.43
CA GLN A 119 -11.88 5.47 -4.93
C GLN A 119 -11.81 6.95 -5.28
N GLN A 120 -10.67 7.45 -5.78
CA GLN A 120 -10.53 8.84 -6.20
C GLN A 120 -10.94 9.03 -7.65
N ASP A 121 -11.42 10.23 -7.95
CA ASP A 121 -11.65 10.67 -9.32
C ASP A 121 -10.32 11.16 -9.93
N GLU A 122 -9.91 10.62 -11.07
CA GLU A 122 -8.67 11.02 -11.76
C GLU A 122 -8.73 12.49 -12.24
N ASP A 123 -9.94 13.02 -12.47
CA ASP A 123 -10.17 14.41 -12.87
C ASP A 123 -10.14 15.38 -11.67
N ASP A 124 -10.03 14.88 -10.43
CA ASP A 124 -9.93 15.72 -9.24
C ASP A 124 -8.58 16.45 -9.19
N PRO A 125 -8.54 17.78 -9.00
CA PRO A 125 -7.29 18.53 -8.87
C PRO A 125 -6.34 17.99 -7.77
N ASP A 126 -6.87 17.36 -6.72
CA ASP A 126 -6.10 16.80 -5.62
C ASP A 126 -5.55 15.39 -5.93
N PHE A 127 -6.05 14.70 -6.97
CA PHE A 127 -5.64 13.35 -7.35
C PHE A 127 -4.12 13.23 -7.54
N LYS A 128 -3.51 14.25 -8.15
CA LYS A 128 -2.06 14.29 -8.34
C LYS A 128 -1.29 14.15 -7.04
N SER A 129 -1.73 14.84 -5.98
CA SER A 129 -1.06 14.78 -4.68
C SER A 129 -1.21 13.39 -4.03
N ILE A 130 -2.37 12.75 -4.23
CA ILE A 130 -2.66 11.39 -3.79
C ILE A 130 -1.80 10.38 -4.54
N ALA A 131 -1.69 10.53 -5.86
CA ALA A 131 -0.88 9.67 -6.70
C ALA A 131 0.60 9.71 -6.30
N ILE A 132 1.15 10.91 -6.03
CA ILE A 132 2.54 11.06 -5.57
C ILE A 132 2.76 10.37 -4.23
N ARG A 133 1.87 10.55 -3.26
CA ARG A 133 1.97 9.89 -1.94
C ARG A 133 1.83 8.37 -2.04
N SER A 134 0.92 7.91 -2.91
CA SER A 134 0.72 6.48 -3.19
C SER A 134 1.96 5.85 -3.81
N ALA A 135 2.55 6.51 -4.82
CA ALA A 135 3.80 6.09 -5.45
C ALA A 135 4.91 5.97 -4.41
N ALA A 136 5.08 6.99 -3.56
CA ALA A 136 6.11 7.00 -2.52
C ALA A 136 5.97 5.81 -1.55
N ALA A 137 4.77 5.56 -1.04
CA ALA A 137 4.51 4.46 -0.12
C ALA A 137 4.74 3.08 -0.78
N LEU A 138 4.22 2.89 -2.00
CA LEU A 138 4.36 1.63 -2.74
C LEU A 138 5.80 1.34 -3.14
N VAL A 139 6.52 2.34 -3.66
CA VAL A 139 7.96 2.22 -4.00
C VAL A 139 8.78 1.93 -2.75
N ARG A 140 8.49 2.59 -1.63
CA ARG A 140 9.16 2.32 -0.35
C ARG A 140 8.96 0.88 0.12
N ILE A 141 7.73 0.35 0.05
CA ILE A 141 7.46 -1.06 0.38
C ILE A 141 8.27 -1.98 -0.54
N LEU A 142 8.27 -1.70 -1.85
CA LEU A 142 8.98 -2.52 -2.83
C LEU A 142 10.49 -2.51 -2.59
N ASP A 143 11.09 -1.36 -2.37
CA ASP A 143 12.52 -1.20 -2.10
C ASP A 143 12.95 -1.94 -0.82
N LEU A 144 12.19 -1.79 0.26
CA LEU A 144 12.48 -2.46 1.53
C LEU A 144 12.34 -3.99 1.45
N VAL A 145 11.47 -4.49 0.57
CA VAL A 145 11.31 -5.94 0.32
C VAL A 145 12.43 -6.46 -0.59
N THR A 146 12.82 -5.72 -1.63
CA THR A 146 13.91 -6.15 -2.52
C THR A 146 15.26 -6.16 -1.82
N ASP A 147 15.48 -5.31 -0.81
CA ASP A 147 16.67 -5.35 0.04
C ASP A 147 16.76 -6.58 0.96
N ARG A 148 15.66 -7.30 1.16
CA ARG A 148 15.55 -8.41 2.11
C ARG A 148 15.46 -9.78 1.43
N ASN A 149 16.25 -9.98 0.37
CA ASN A 149 16.45 -11.30 -0.23
C ASN A 149 17.53 -12.11 0.48
N VAL A 150 17.34 -12.30 1.78
CA VAL A 150 18.22 -13.09 2.65
C VAL A 150 17.35 -13.96 3.55
N ASP A 151 17.94 -15.02 4.10
CA ASP A 151 17.24 -15.76 5.15
C ASP A 151 17.28 -14.93 6.45
N ALA A 152 16.11 -14.40 6.80
CA ALA A 152 15.93 -13.52 7.94
C ALA A 152 16.19 -14.21 9.28
N TYR A 153 16.21 -15.55 9.31
CA TYR A 153 16.41 -16.35 10.51
C TYR A 153 17.72 -17.12 10.50
N GLU A 154 18.68 -16.76 9.66
CA GLU A 154 19.96 -17.47 9.58
C GLU A 154 20.77 -17.39 10.89
N SER A 155 20.70 -16.26 11.59
CA SER A 155 21.50 -15.95 12.78
C SER A 155 20.73 -16.00 14.10
N ILE A 156 19.50 -16.51 14.11
CA ILE A 156 18.68 -16.49 15.33
C ILE A 156 19.21 -17.44 16.40
N THR A 157 19.02 -17.06 17.66
CA THR A 157 19.42 -17.84 18.84
C THR A 157 18.24 -18.35 19.67
N TRP A 158 17.03 -17.84 19.40
CA TRP A 158 15.85 -17.98 20.25
C TRP A 158 14.83 -19.02 19.74
N GLY A 159 15.12 -19.77 18.66
CA GLY A 159 14.17 -20.72 18.09
C GLY A 159 14.72 -21.60 16.97
N MET A 160 13.84 -22.42 16.39
CA MET A 160 14.18 -23.25 15.23
C MET A 160 13.92 -22.47 13.94
N ARG A 161 14.94 -22.39 13.08
CA ARG A 161 14.85 -21.78 11.75
C ARG A 161 13.80 -22.54 10.90
N PRO A 162 12.77 -21.85 10.36
CA PRO A 162 11.86 -22.45 9.39
C PRO A 162 12.61 -22.97 8.16
N GLY A 163 12.20 -24.15 7.68
CA GLY A 163 12.84 -24.78 6.52
C GLY A 163 12.36 -24.28 5.16
N SER A 164 11.24 -23.54 5.12
CA SER A 164 10.63 -23.04 3.89
C SER A 164 11.10 -21.62 3.56
N PRO A 165 11.61 -21.37 2.33
CA PRO A 165 11.93 -20.02 1.86
C PRO A 165 10.79 -19.00 1.98
N ARG A 166 9.53 -19.45 1.96
CA ARG A 166 8.35 -18.58 2.14
C ARG A 166 8.17 -18.08 3.57
N GLU A 167 8.77 -18.78 4.53
CA GLU A 167 8.64 -18.47 5.94
C GLU A 167 9.87 -17.76 6.48
N ASN A 168 11.01 -17.85 5.80
CA ASN A 168 12.29 -17.29 6.26
C ASN A 168 12.90 -16.21 5.35
N ASN A 169 12.39 -15.98 4.13
CA ASN A 169 12.87 -14.92 3.24
C ASN A 169 11.71 -14.05 2.74
N LEU A 170 11.74 -12.75 3.06
CA LEU A 170 10.63 -11.82 2.80
C LEU A 170 10.46 -11.54 1.30
N TYR A 171 11.58 -11.37 0.60
CA TYR A 171 11.57 -11.22 -0.85
C TYR A 171 10.95 -12.45 -1.52
N TYR A 172 11.35 -13.66 -1.11
CA TYR A 172 10.81 -14.88 -1.67
C TYR A 172 9.31 -15.04 -1.37
N ALA A 173 8.88 -14.68 -0.15
CA ALA A 173 7.49 -14.74 0.26
C ALA A 173 6.56 -13.84 -0.58
N LEU A 174 7.04 -12.68 -1.05
CA LEU A 174 6.23 -11.65 -1.70
C LEU A 174 6.44 -11.53 -3.22
N ILE A 175 7.66 -11.82 -3.70
CA ILE A 175 8.08 -11.59 -5.09
C ILE A 175 8.67 -12.88 -5.69
N GLY A 176 9.65 -13.48 -5.02
CA GLY A 176 10.48 -14.55 -5.58
C GLY A 176 9.77 -15.90 -5.80
N ASN A 177 8.60 -16.10 -5.22
CA ASN A 177 7.84 -17.34 -5.36
C ASN A 177 6.92 -17.31 -6.60
N PRO A 178 7.20 -18.09 -7.66
CA PRO A 178 6.38 -18.09 -8.88
C PRO A 178 4.97 -18.63 -8.65
N ALA A 179 4.78 -19.51 -7.66
CA ALA A 179 3.48 -20.13 -7.38
C ALA A 179 2.50 -19.18 -6.65
N THR A 180 2.96 -18.03 -6.16
CA THR A 180 2.04 -17.01 -5.62
C THR A 180 1.27 -16.32 -6.74
N GLY A 181 1.82 -16.19 -7.95
CA GLY A 181 1.17 -15.48 -9.08
C GLY A 181 0.76 -14.04 -8.74
N THR A 182 1.28 -13.48 -7.65
CA THR A 182 0.87 -12.17 -7.14
C THR A 182 1.79 -11.10 -7.71
N SER A 183 1.20 -10.08 -8.32
CA SER A 183 1.93 -8.86 -8.72
C SER A 183 2.35 -8.00 -7.52
N PHE A 184 2.10 -8.42 -6.27
CA PHE A 184 2.34 -7.72 -5.00
C PHE A 184 2.04 -6.21 -5.08
N VAL A 185 3.05 -5.39 -5.37
CA VAL A 185 2.97 -3.92 -5.49
C VAL A 185 2.62 -3.43 -6.91
N LEU A 186 2.95 -4.18 -7.95
CA LEU A 186 2.93 -3.73 -9.34
C LEU A 186 1.52 -3.38 -9.83
N ASN A 187 0.50 -4.11 -9.41
CA ASN A 187 -0.89 -3.80 -9.78
C ASN A 187 -1.31 -2.43 -9.24
N ALA A 188 -0.93 -2.10 -8.00
CA ALA A 188 -1.23 -0.81 -7.40
C ALA A 188 -0.43 0.33 -8.05
N LEU A 189 0.84 0.09 -8.41
CA LEU A 189 1.63 1.06 -9.18
C LEU A 189 1.05 1.32 -10.58
N HIS A 190 0.44 0.32 -11.22
CA HIS A 190 -0.16 0.46 -12.54
C HIS A 190 -1.40 1.39 -12.56
N LEU A 191 -2.02 1.62 -11.39
CA LEU A 191 -3.15 2.56 -11.26
C LEU A 191 -2.70 4.02 -11.28
N LEU A 192 -1.40 4.29 -11.10
CA LEU A 192 -0.89 5.66 -10.95
C LEU A 192 -0.51 6.29 -12.29
N PRO A 193 -0.61 7.62 -12.42
CA PRO A 193 -0.05 8.34 -13.56
C PRO A 193 1.44 8.06 -13.71
N HIS A 194 1.83 7.49 -14.85
CA HIS A 194 3.20 7.06 -15.15
C HIS A 194 4.21 8.20 -14.98
N GLU A 195 3.87 9.41 -15.45
CA GLU A 195 4.76 10.57 -15.35
C GLU A 195 5.08 10.96 -13.90
N ASP A 196 4.09 10.91 -13.00
CA ASP A 196 4.30 11.24 -11.59
C ASP A 196 5.04 10.14 -10.83
N LEU A 197 4.88 8.88 -11.22
CA LEU A 197 5.68 7.77 -10.69
C LEU A 197 7.17 7.95 -11.06
N ILE A 198 7.46 8.11 -12.36
CA ILE A 198 8.85 8.20 -12.84
C ILE A 198 9.54 9.47 -12.37
N ARG A 199 8.88 10.64 -12.49
CA ARG A 199 9.50 11.92 -12.15
C ARG A 199 9.99 11.98 -10.69
N ASN A 200 9.28 11.33 -9.78
CA ASN A 200 9.60 11.40 -8.34
C ASN A 200 10.43 10.21 -7.84
N HIS A 201 10.39 9.05 -8.51
CA HIS A 201 10.97 7.81 -7.98
C HIS A 201 11.94 7.09 -8.93
N TRP A 202 12.33 7.70 -10.05
CA TRP A 202 13.20 7.06 -11.06
C TRP A 202 14.45 6.38 -10.47
N ALA A 203 15.23 7.09 -9.64
CA ALA A 203 16.48 6.54 -9.10
C ALA A 203 16.24 5.29 -8.21
N THR A 204 15.19 5.30 -7.39
CA THR A 204 14.82 4.15 -6.56
C THR A 204 14.30 3.00 -7.43
N LEU A 205 13.51 3.28 -8.46
CA LEU A 205 13.00 2.28 -9.39
C LEU A 205 14.14 1.59 -10.15
N GLN A 206 15.17 2.32 -10.58
CA GLN A 206 16.37 1.72 -11.18
C GLN A 206 17.11 0.81 -10.20
N GLY A 207 17.29 1.26 -8.95
CA GLY A 207 17.90 0.40 -7.91
C GLY A 207 17.08 -0.85 -7.63
N ILE A 208 15.76 -0.77 -7.67
CA ILE A 208 14.85 -1.92 -7.56
C ILE A 208 15.03 -2.86 -8.76
N GLU A 209 15.09 -2.32 -9.98
CA GLU A 209 15.31 -3.11 -11.21
C GLU A 209 16.60 -3.93 -11.13
N ASP A 210 17.71 -3.29 -10.76
CA ASP A 210 19.01 -3.94 -10.58
C ASP A 210 18.94 -5.08 -9.57
N LYS A 211 18.28 -4.85 -8.42
CA LYS A 211 18.06 -5.88 -7.38
C LYS A 211 17.20 -7.03 -7.90
N LEU A 212 16.12 -6.74 -8.64
CA LEU A 212 15.24 -7.77 -9.22
C LEU A 212 15.99 -8.67 -10.21
N VAL A 213 16.84 -8.09 -11.06
CA VAL A 213 17.70 -8.82 -11.99
C VAL A 213 18.73 -9.65 -11.22
N GLN A 214 19.42 -9.05 -10.26
CA GLN A 214 20.41 -9.72 -9.41
C GLN A 214 19.81 -10.92 -8.66
N HIS A 215 18.60 -10.76 -8.14
CA HIS A 215 17.89 -11.79 -7.38
C HIS A 215 17.14 -12.81 -8.25
N SER A 216 17.26 -12.72 -9.58
CA SER A 216 16.58 -13.60 -10.53
C SER A 216 15.06 -13.66 -10.27
N ALA A 217 14.43 -12.49 -10.15
CA ALA A 217 12.97 -12.39 -10.00
C ALA A 217 12.23 -13.23 -11.06
N PRO A 218 11.05 -13.78 -10.74
CA PRO A 218 10.23 -14.48 -11.73
C PRO A 218 10.02 -13.62 -12.98
N ILE A 219 10.19 -14.22 -14.16
CA ILE A 219 10.17 -13.50 -15.45
C ILE A 219 8.88 -12.69 -15.64
N ASP A 220 7.74 -13.23 -15.19
CA ASP A 220 6.44 -12.56 -15.29
C ASP A 220 6.36 -11.29 -14.43
N TYR A 221 6.96 -11.34 -13.23
CA TYR A 221 7.06 -10.20 -12.33
C TYR A 221 7.96 -9.11 -12.92
N LEU A 222 9.13 -9.50 -13.46
CA LEU A 222 10.08 -8.59 -14.08
C LEU A 222 9.49 -7.93 -15.34
N ASN A 223 8.77 -8.68 -16.17
CA ASN A 223 8.06 -8.14 -17.34
C ASN A 223 6.98 -7.13 -16.93
N THR A 224 6.22 -7.43 -15.86
CA THR A 224 5.19 -6.51 -15.36
C THR A 224 5.83 -5.25 -14.76
N PHE A 225 6.96 -5.39 -14.06
CA PHE A 225 7.72 -4.25 -13.55
C PHE A 225 8.20 -3.36 -14.70
N HIS A 226 8.75 -3.92 -15.77
CA HIS A 226 9.14 -3.17 -16.94
C HIS A 226 7.97 -2.46 -17.62
N GLN A 227 6.79 -3.08 -17.69
CA GLN A 227 5.59 -2.42 -18.21
C GLN A 227 5.21 -1.22 -17.33
N VAL A 228 5.22 -1.38 -16.00
CA VAL A 228 4.91 -0.28 -15.08
C VAL A 228 5.92 0.87 -15.16
N VAL A 229 7.21 0.57 -15.35
CA VAL A 229 8.28 1.58 -15.31
C VAL A 229 8.58 2.19 -16.69
N HIS A 230 8.52 1.42 -17.76
CA HIS A 230 8.95 1.86 -19.10
C HIS A 230 7.82 2.09 -20.10
N ASP A 231 6.62 1.54 -19.89
CA ASP A 231 5.52 1.85 -20.81
C ASP A 231 4.97 3.27 -20.54
N ASN A 232 5.51 4.22 -21.30
CA ASN A 232 4.87 5.50 -21.55
C ASN A 232 3.47 5.21 -22.11
N ARG A 233 2.39 5.54 -21.38
CA ARG A 233 0.99 5.43 -21.82
C ARG A 233 0.75 6.31 -23.07
N LYS A 234 1.17 5.82 -24.24
CA LYS A 234 0.90 6.33 -25.59
C LYS A 234 -0.53 6.04 -26.03
N ARG A 235 -1.52 6.19 -25.13
CA ARG A 235 -2.95 6.01 -25.42
C ARG A 235 -3.84 7.20 -25.04
N ALA A 236 -3.26 8.35 -24.68
CA ALA A 236 -4.05 9.58 -24.50
C ALA A 236 -4.19 10.45 -25.77
N ALA A 237 -3.69 10.02 -26.94
CA ALA A 237 -3.62 10.91 -28.13
C ALA A 237 -4.10 10.33 -29.48
N SER A 238 -4.77 9.18 -29.53
CA SER A 238 -5.14 8.56 -30.83
C SER A 238 -6.63 8.40 -31.15
N GLU A 239 -7.58 8.87 -30.33
CA GLU A 239 -9.02 8.75 -30.63
C GLU A 239 -9.80 10.07 -30.81
N VAL A 240 -9.14 11.22 -30.99
CA VAL A 240 -9.83 12.50 -31.34
C VAL A 240 -9.58 12.94 -32.79
N ARG A 241 -9.04 12.07 -33.66
CA ARG A 241 -8.84 12.40 -35.08
C ARG A 241 -9.44 11.34 -36.01
N GLY A 242 -10.76 11.25 -35.99
CA GLY A 242 -11.56 10.42 -36.89
C GLY A 242 -12.67 11.20 -37.61
N GLY A 243 -12.30 12.09 -38.52
CA GLY A 243 -13.04 12.41 -39.74
C GLY A 243 -14.46 12.99 -39.63
N GLN A 244 -14.57 14.32 -39.77
CA GLN A 244 -15.74 14.95 -40.37
C GLN A 244 -15.99 14.35 -41.77
N VAL A 245 -17.02 13.54 -41.92
CA VAL A 245 -17.53 13.13 -43.24
C VAL A 245 -18.32 14.28 -43.84
N LYS A 246 -17.72 14.97 -44.82
CA LYS A 246 -18.43 15.87 -45.75
C LYS A 246 -19.48 15.05 -46.51
N ARG A 247 -20.75 15.41 -46.38
CA ARG A 247 -21.82 14.99 -47.31
C ARG A 247 -21.62 15.70 -48.65
N PRO A 248 -21.54 15.01 -49.79
CA PRO A 248 -21.84 15.64 -51.06
C PRO A 248 -23.35 15.61 -51.30
N ALA A 249 -23.90 16.77 -51.66
CA ALA A 249 -25.21 16.89 -52.26
C ALA A 249 -25.09 16.69 -53.78
N SER A 250 -25.84 15.73 -54.33
CA SER A 250 -26.50 15.73 -55.65
C SER A 250 -27.30 14.44 -55.79
#